data_AF-A0A0G2HWG9-F1
#
_entry.id   AF-A0A0G2HWG9-F1
#
_cell.length_a   1.000
_cell.length_b   1.000
_cell.length_c   1.000
_cell.angle_alpha   90.00
_cell.angle_beta   90.00
_cell.angle_gamma   90.00
#
_symmetry.space_group_name_H-M   'P 1'
#
loop_
_entity.id
_entity.type
_entity.pdbx_description
1 polymer ?
#
loop_
_entity_poly.entity_id
_entity_poly.type
_entity_poly.pdbx_seq_one_letter_code
_entity_poly.pdbx_strand_id
1 'polypeptide(L)' 'MSTIQSRKEIKNSRARLKRRKDKLFENANEAHLLCHAVIYALVGRDEKYFSYNSSAEKNWPPSRAQL' A
#
# COMPACT_ATOMS: atom_id res chain seq x y z
N MET A 1 -1.79 -21.25 -26.08
CA MET A 1 -2.48 -20.87 -24.83
C MET A 1 -3.31 -19.61 -25.08
N SER A 2 -4.61 -19.65 -24.79
CA SER A 2 -5.61 -18.63 -25.18
C SER A 2 -5.32 -17.25 -24.55
N THR A 3 -5.14 -16.23 -25.39
CA THR A 3 -4.87 -14.83 -25.05
C THR A 3 -5.98 -14.15 -24.22
N ILE A 4 -7.16 -14.75 -24.14
CA ILE A 4 -8.29 -14.25 -23.34
C ILE A 4 -8.12 -14.60 -21.86
N GLN A 5 -7.53 -15.77 -21.58
CA GLN A 5 -7.30 -16.25 -20.21
C GLN A 5 -6.30 -15.34 -19.48
N SER A 6 -5.24 -14.90 -20.18
CA SER A 6 -4.23 -13.99 -19.63
C SER A 6 -4.77 -12.59 -19.33
N ARG A 7 -5.66 -12.03 -20.17
CA ARG A 7 -6.29 -10.72 -19.91
C ARG A 7 -7.18 -10.75 -18.66
N LYS A 8 -7.95 -11.84 -18.47
CA LYS A 8 -8.79 -12.03 -17.28
C LYS A 8 -7.95 -12.16 -16.02
N GLU A 9 -6.83 -12.88 -16.09
CA GLU A 9 -5.89 -13.03 -14.97
C GLU A 9 -5.24 -11.70 -14.57
N ILE A 10 -4.83 -10.89 -15.54
CA ILE A 10 -4.28 -9.54 -15.29
C ILE A 10 -5.33 -8.67 -14.59
N LYS A 11 -6.58 -8.63 -15.10
CA LYS A 11 -7.67 -7.88 -14.47
C LYS A 11 -7.92 -8.34 -13.03
N ASN A 12 -8.00 -9.65 -12.82
CA ASN A 12 -8.19 -10.24 -11.50
C ASN A 12 -7.01 -9.95 -10.56
N SER A 13 -5.78 -9.95 -11.07
CA SER A 13 -4.58 -9.60 -10.31
C SER A 13 -4.58 -8.12 -9.89
N ARG A 14 -4.98 -7.20 -10.77
CA ARG A 14 -5.13 -5.78 -10.45
C ARG A 14 -6.24 -5.54 -9.42
N ALA A 15 -7.38 -6.20 -9.56
CA ALA A 15 -8.48 -6.10 -8.60
C ALA A 15 -8.08 -6.64 -7.22
N ARG A 16 -7.35 -7.77 -7.17
CA ARG A 16 -6.80 -8.32 -5.93
C ARG A 16 -5.82 -7.35 -5.27
N LEU A 17 -4.89 -6.78 -6.04
CA LEU A 17 -3.95 -5.78 -5.53
C LEU A 17 -4.70 -4.60 -4.91
N LYS A 18 -5.68 -4.02 -5.63
CA LYS A 18 -6.48 -2.90 -5.13
C LYS A 18 -7.08 -3.23 -3.76
N ARG A 19 -7.83 -4.33 -3.66
CA ARG A 19 -8.48 -4.74 -2.39
C ARG A 19 -7.50 -4.96 -1.25
N ARG A 20 -6.36 -5.62 -1.52
CA ARG A 20 -5.35 -5.91 -0.48
C ARG A 20 -4.63 -4.64 -0.03
N LYS A 21 -4.30 -3.75 -0.97
CA LYS A 21 -3.70 -2.45 -0.69
C LYS A 21 -4.65 -1.56 0.12
N ASP A 22 -5.91 -1.47 -0.29
CA ASP A 22 -6.93 -0.67 0.42
C ASP A 22 -7.08 -1.18 1.86
N LYS A 23 -7.19 -2.51 2.05
CA LYS A 23 -7.29 -3.10 3.40
C LYS A 23 -6.03 -2.89 4.25
N LEU A 24 -4.84 -2.93 3.64
CA LEU A 24 -3.60 -2.61 4.33
C LEU A 24 -3.59 -1.19 4.87
N PHE A 25 -4.05 -0.22 4.06
CA PHE A 25 -4.09 1.19 4.46
C PHE A 25 -5.16 1.46 5.52
N GLU A 26 -6.33 0.82 5.43
CA GLU A 26 -7.33 0.84 6.51
C GLU A 26 -6.73 0.36 7.83
N ASN A 27 -6.08 -0.80 7.85
CA ASN A 27 -5.49 -1.35 9.06
C ASN A 27 -4.33 -0.47 9.59
N ALA A 28 -3.53 0.11 8.70
CA ALA A 28 -2.49 1.07 9.10
C ALA A 28 -3.11 2.31 9.77
N ASN A 29 -4.22 2.80 9.24
CA ASN A 29 -4.95 3.91 9.84
C ASN A 29 -5.60 3.54 11.18
N GLU A 30 -6.20 2.36 11.29
CA GLU A 30 -6.72 1.85 12.56
C GLU A 30 -5.62 1.77 13.63
N ALA A 31 -4.45 1.24 13.29
CA ALA A 31 -3.31 1.18 14.21
C ALA A 31 -2.79 2.57 14.61
N HIS A 32 -2.78 3.54 13.68
CA HIS A 32 -2.46 4.93 14.00
C HIS A 32 -3.47 5.53 14.99
N LEU A 33 -4.77 5.33 14.77
CA LEU A 33 -5.83 5.88 15.61
C LEU A 33 -5.88 5.24 17.01
N LEU A 34 -5.70 3.92 17.09
CA LEU A 34 -5.83 3.17 18.35
C LEU A 34 -4.58 3.24 19.22
N CYS A 35 -3.39 3.23 18.61
CA CYS A 35 -2.13 3.16 19.34
C CYS A 35 -1.34 4.47 19.30
N HIS A 36 -1.85 5.51 18.63
CA HIS A 36 -1.13 6.75 18.34
C HIS A 36 0.23 6.53 17.67
N ALA A 37 0.38 5.40 16.96
CA ALA A 37 1.61 5.04 16.26
C ALA A 37 1.75 5.87 14.98
N VAL A 38 2.97 6.30 14.65
CA VAL A 38 3.26 6.96 13.38
C VAL A 38 3.61 5.88 12.34
N ILE A 39 2.80 5.76 11.29
CA ILE A 39 2.87 4.66 10.33
C ILE A 39 3.05 5.20 8.92
N TYR A 40 4.01 4.62 8.21
CA TYR A 40 4.19 4.78 6.78
C TYR A 40 4.13 3.41 6.11
N ALA A 41 3.31 3.28 5.07
CA ALA A 41 3.21 2.06 4.28
C ALA A 41 3.42 2.38 2.79
N LEU A 42 4.30 1.62 2.14
CA LEU A 42 4.60 1.74 0.72
C LEU A 42 4.32 0.41 0.02
N VAL A 43 3.53 0.47 -1.06
CA VAL A 43 3.21 -0.69 -1.90
C VAL A 43 3.68 -0.40 -3.32
N GLY A 44 4.66 -1.17 -3.80
CA GLY A 44 5.18 -1.09 -5.16
C GLY A 44 4.72 -2.27 -6.04
N ARG A 45 4.32 -1.99 -7.28
CA ARG A 45 4.05 -3.01 -8.31
C ARG A 45 4.14 -2.43 -9.71
N ASP A 46 4.85 -3.10 -10.62
CA ASP A 46 4.93 -2.74 -12.05
C ASP A 46 5.21 -1.23 -12.23
N GLU A 47 6.22 -0.72 -11.52
CA GLU A 47 6.65 0.71 -11.48
C GLU A 47 5.65 1.70 -10.86
N LYS A 48 4.50 1.23 -10.38
CA LYS A 48 3.54 2.05 -9.64
C LYS A 48 3.75 1.91 -8.16
N TYR A 49 3.79 3.05 -7.48
CA TYR A 49 3.90 3.14 -6.04
C TYR A 49 2.63 3.73 -5.46
N PHE A 50 2.19 3.17 -4.34
CA PHE A 50 1.10 3.68 -3.53
C PHE A 50 1.61 3.84 -2.11
N SER A 51 1.35 4.98 -1.50
CA SER A 51 1.75 5.24 -0.13
C SER A 51 0.54 5.58 0.74
N TYR A 52 0.66 5.22 2.00
CA TYR A 52 -0.12 5.74 3.11
C TYR A 52 0.84 6.36 4.10
N ASN A 53 0.50 7.55 4.61
CA ASN A 53 1.26 8.24 5.62
C ASN A 53 0.26 8.76 6.68
N SER A 54 0.46 8.38 7.94
CA SER A 54 -0.35 8.86 9.05
C SER A 54 0.16 10.19 9.63
N SER A 55 1.36 10.62 9.26
CA SER A 55 1.98 11.87 9.74
C SER A 55 1.86 12.99 8.71
N ALA A 56 1.57 14.19 9.20
CA ALA A 56 1.67 15.43 8.42
C ALA A 56 3.10 16.01 8.41
N GLU A 57 4.05 15.35 9.08
CA GLU A 57 5.44 15.82 9.12
C GLU A 57 6.09 15.79 7.73
N LYS A 58 6.74 16.91 7.39
CA LYS A 58 7.39 17.11 6.09
C LYS A 58 8.55 16.15 5.82
N ASN A 59 9.19 15.64 6.88
CA ASN A 59 10.39 14.79 6.81
C ASN A 59 10.10 13.31 7.14
N TRP A 60 8.84 12.88 7.04
CA TRP A 60 8.42 11.51 7.28
C TRP A 60 8.16 10.78 5.96
N PRO A 61 8.53 9.49 5.79
CA PRO A 61 9.09 8.57 6.78
C PRO A 61 10.56 8.86 7.13
N PRO A 62 11.03 8.44 8.33
CA PRO A 62 12.42 8.55 8.70
C PRO A 62 13.28 7.77 7.72
N SER A 63 14.44 8.31 7.39
CA SER A 63 15.45 7.58 6.63
C SER A 63 15.88 6.33 7.40
N ARG A 64 16.39 5.31 6.69
CA ARG A 64 16.87 4.08 7.33
C ARG A 64 17.97 4.31 8.37
N ALA A 65 18.71 5.41 8.26
CA ALA A 65 19.74 5.78 9.24
C ALA A 65 19.16 6.36 10.55
N GLN A 66 17.89 6.75 10.55
CA GLN A 66 17.17 7.32 11.69
C GLN A 66 16.28 6.28 12.40
N LEU A 67 16.22 5.05 11.89
CA LEU A 67 15.58 3.89 12.52
C LEU A 67 16.59 3.15 13.39
#